data_AF-A0A7Y0HSR3-F1
#
_entry.id   AF-A0A7Y0HSR3-F1
#
_cell.length_a   1.000
_cell.length_b   1.000
_cell.length_c   1.000
_cell.angle_alpha   90.00
_cell.angle_beta   90.00
_cell.angle_gamma   90.00
#
_symmetry.space_group_name_H-M   'P 1'
#
loop_
_entity.id
_entity.type
_entity.pdbx_description
1 polymer ?
#
loop_
_entity_poly.entity_id
_entity_poly.type
_entity_poly.pdbx_seq_one_letter_code
_entity_poly.pdbx_strand_id
1 'polypeptide(L)'
;MDRLIEAIEQTQNPSVVGLDPTEALVPPQVVASFADEVRDSVESDEEAPAAQLAVAYFEFNRAIIDAVADIVPAVKPQIAMYEALGPAGIDVYTMTCEYAAEQGLYVLGDVKRGDIGSTAAAYAHHLSGMNGWNPWHEDAVTVNPYLGCDGITPFVEAANAADKDIFVLVRTSNPSSSELQMLDLADGTKVYEHVADLVETWGSGSIGTHGYSRVGAVVGATHPEEGRALRARMPHTFFLVPGYGAQGGTAADVAGMFDDNGSGAIVNSSRGIIGAWKKSPQYSPDMSADDALALVADCARQAASDMRDNLRIAVYR
;
A
#
# COMPACT_ATOMS: atom_id res chain seq x y z
N MET A 1 7.22 3.74 12.47
CA MET A 1 5.89 4.38 12.44
C MET A 1 6.02 5.89 12.50
N ASP A 2 6.82 6.44 13.43
CA ASP A 2 7.03 7.89 13.57
C ASP A 2 7.40 8.60 12.25
N ARG A 3 8.31 8.03 11.43
CA ARG A 3 8.64 8.57 10.09
C ARG A 3 7.43 8.75 9.17
N LEU A 4 6.49 7.80 9.19
CA LEU A 4 5.26 7.90 8.38
C LEU A 4 4.35 9.01 8.90
N ILE A 5 4.23 9.13 10.22
CA ILE A 5 3.42 10.18 10.87
C ILE A 5 3.99 11.56 10.55
N GLU A 6 5.31 11.74 10.68
CA GLU A 6 6.00 12.97 10.31
C GLU A 6 5.80 13.32 8.83
N ALA A 7 5.84 12.33 7.93
CA ALA A 7 5.54 12.54 6.51
C ALA A 7 4.08 12.97 6.28
N ILE A 8 3.12 12.38 6.99
CA ILE A 8 1.69 12.78 6.96
C ILE A 8 1.54 14.23 7.44
N GLU A 9 2.22 14.60 8.52
CA GLU A 9 2.20 15.97 9.06
C GLU A 9 2.84 16.98 8.10
N GLN A 10 3.98 16.65 7.49
CA GLN A 10 4.65 17.54 6.53
C GLN A 10 3.81 17.78 5.28
N THR A 11 3.17 16.73 4.75
CA THR A 11 2.32 16.81 3.55
C THR A 11 0.90 17.26 3.85
N GLN A 12 0.49 17.26 5.13
CA GLN A 12 -0.88 17.48 5.58
C GLN A 12 -1.87 16.58 4.83
N ASN A 13 -1.46 15.33 4.60
CA ASN A 13 -2.16 14.39 3.74
C ASN A 13 -2.11 12.96 4.28
N PRO A 14 -3.23 12.41 4.83
CA PRO A 14 -3.28 11.04 5.32
C PRO A 14 -3.65 10.04 4.21
N SER A 15 -3.18 10.24 2.98
CA SER A 15 -3.42 9.31 1.87
C SER A 15 -2.17 8.56 1.46
N VAL A 16 -2.34 7.35 0.92
CA VAL A 16 -1.27 6.57 0.31
C VAL A 16 -1.70 6.13 -1.10
N VAL A 17 -0.85 6.43 -2.09
CA VAL A 17 -1.11 6.08 -3.48
C VAL A 17 -0.80 4.60 -3.69
N GLY A 18 -1.80 3.80 -4.06
CA GLY A 18 -1.58 2.39 -4.40
C GLY A 18 -1.03 2.25 -5.81
N LEU A 19 0.23 1.82 -5.93
CA LEU A 19 0.90 1.57 -7.21
C LEU A 19 0.63 0.13 -7.66
N ASP A 20 -0.60 -0.12 -8.09
CA ASP A 20 -1.10 -1.42 -8.51
C ASP A 20 -1.38 -1.42 -10.04
N PRO A 21 -0.36 -1.23 -10.90
CA PRO A 21 -0.57 -1.18 -12.34
C PRO A 21 -1.13 -2.51 -12.84
N THR A 22 -1.98 -2.41 -13.86
CA THR A 22 -2.42 -3.54 -14.67
C THR A 22 -2.39 -3.08 -16.12
N GLU A 23 -2.36 -4.00 -17.07
CA GLU A 23 -2.39 -3.63 -18.50
C GLU A 23 -3.60 -2.74 -18.83
N ALA A 24 -4.74 -2.98 -18.17
CA ALA A 24 -5.94 -2.17 -18.36
C ALA A 24 -5.88 -0.76 -17.74
N LEU A 25 -4.90 -0.46 -16.88
CA LEU A 25 -4.70 0.84 -16.23
C LEU A 25 -3.57 1.67 -16.85
N VAL A 26 -2.67 1.03 -17.59
CA VAL A 26 -1.62 1.72 -18.33
C VAL A 26 -2.15 2.13 -19.71
N PRO A 27 -1.91 3.37 -20.19
CA PRO A 27 -2.31 3.75 -21.55
C PRO A 27 -1.70 2.80 -22.60
N PRO A 28 -2.50 2.25 -23.54
CA PRO A 28 -2.00 1.27 -24.52
C PRO A 28 -0.83 1.78 -25.36
N GLN A 29 -0.80 3.07 -25.69
CA GLN A 29 0.29 3.72 -26.43
C GLN A 29 1.62 3.73 -25.66
N VAL A 30 1.58 3.75 -24.33
CA VAL A 30 2.78 3.65 -23.47
C VAL A 30 3.31 2.21 -23.49
N VAL A 31 2.43 1.21 -23.44
CA VAL A 31 2.87 -0.18 -23.59
C VAL A 31 3.50 -0.38 -24.97
N ALA A 32 2.84 0.11 -26.03
CA ALA A 32 3.30 -0.04 -27.40
C ALA A 32 4.66 0.64 -27.69
N SER A 33 4.99 1.74 -27.02
CA SER A 33 6.24 2.48 -27.29
C SER A 33 7.51 1.70 -26.94
N PHE A 34 7.43 0.69 -26.07
CA PHE A 34 8.58 -0.11 -25.63
C PHE A 34 8.77 -1.41 -26.41
N ALA A 35 7.94 -1.68 -27.43
CA ALA A 35 8.00 -2.94 -28.18
C ALA A 35 9.36 -3.19 -28.85
N ASP A 36 9.96 -2.15 -29.43
CA ASP A 36 11.25 -2.26 -30.12
C ASP A 36 12.43 -2.34 -29.15
N GLU A 37 12.40 -1.59 -28.05
CA GLU A 37 13.45 -1.58 -27.02
C GLU A 37 13.60 -2.95 -26.35
N VAL A 38 12.47 -3.58 -26.02
CA VAL A 38 12.44 -4.85 -25.29
C VAL A 38 12.86 -6.03 -26.16
N ARG A 39 12.53 -6.00 -27.47
CA ARG A 39 12.87 -7.08 -28.40
C ARG A 39 14.38 -7.33 -28.45
N ASP A 40 15.18 -6.27 -28.30
CA ASP A 40 16.64 -6.36 -28.36
C ASP A 40 17.27 -6.73 -27.00
N SER A 41 16.50 -6.73 -25.90
CA SER A 41 16.98 -6.97 -24.54
C SER A 41 16.61 -8.34 -23.94
N VAL A 42 15.66 -9.07 -24.54
CA VAL A 42 15.20 -10.37 -24.02
C VAL A 42 15.98 -11.54 -24.62
N GLU A 43 16.15 -12.61 -23.85
CA GLU A 43 16.84 -13.83 -24.31
C GLU A 43 15.94 -14.71 -25.20
N SER A 44 14.62 -14.56 -25.08
CA SER A 44 13.60 -15.31 -25.81
C SER A 44 12.41 -14.43 -26.18
N ASP A 45 11.85 -14.63 -27.39
CA ASP A 45 10.63 -13.95 -27.85
C ASP A 45 9.42 -14.21 -26.92
N GLU A 46 9.43 -15.31 -26.15
CA GLU A 46 8.37 -15.64 -25.18
C GLU A 46 8.34 -14.68 -23.98
N GLU A 47 9.47 -14.06 -23.64
CA GLU A 47 9.59 -13.13 -22.51
C GLU A 47 9.19 -11.70 -22.88
N ALA A 48 9.21 -11.36 -24.17
CA ALA A 48 8.99 -10.02 -24.67
C ALA A 48 7.70 -9.36 -24.16
N PRO A 49 6.52 -10.04 -24.12
CA PRO A 49 5.31 -9.39 -23.61
C PRO A 49 5.38 -9.01 -22.13
N ALA A 50 5.98 -9.87 -21.30
CA ALA A 50 6.11 -9.63 -19.86
C ALA A 50 7.13 -8.52 -19.58
N ALA A 51 8.27 -8.54 -20.27
CA ALA A 51 9.29 -7.51 -20.17
C ALA A 51 8.77 -6.14 -20.66
N GLN A 52 8.00 -6.11 -21.75
CA GLN A 52 7.38 -4.89 -22.27
C GLN A 52 6.39 -4.29 -21.28
N LEU A 53 5.53 -5.11 -20.69
CA LEU A 53 4.62 -4.65 -19.63
C LEU A 53 5.38 -4.17 -18.41
N ALA A 54 6.47 -4.84 -18.02
CA ALA A 54 7.27 -4.46 -16.88
C ALA A 54 7.85 -3.05 -17.07
N VAL A 55 8.51 -2.76 -18.20
CA VAL A 55 9.05 -1.42 -18.50
C VAL A 55 7.93 -0.37 -18.51
N ALA A 56 6.79 -0.68 -19.13
CA ALA A 56 5.64 0.21 -19.15
C ALA A 56 5.07 0.47 -17.75
N TYR A 57 5.06 -0.52 -16.86
CA TYR A 57 4.61 -0.37 -15.47
C TYR A 57 5.55 0.53 -14.68
N PHE A 58 6.86 0.37 -14.85
CA PHE A 58 7.85 1.24 -14.23
C PHE A 58 7.66 2.69 -14.65
N GLU A 59 7.59 2.97 -15.95
CA GLU A 59 7.46 4.32 -16.50
C GLU A 59 6.13 4.98 -16.12
N PHE A 60 5.05 4.21 -16.12
CA PHE A 60 3.76 4.64 -15.61
C PHE A 60 3.80 5.01 -14.13
N ASN A 61 4.41 4.16 -13.29
CA ASN A 61 4.57 4.44 -11.86
C ASN A 61 5.49 5.63 -11.61
N ARG A 62 6.59 5.76 -12.37
CA ARG A 62 7.53 6.88 -12.28
C ARG A 62 6.84 8.21 -12.51
N ALA A 63 6.06 8.32 -13.60
CA ALA A 63 5.28 9.53 -13.89
C ALA A 63 4.29 9.88 -12.78
N ILE A 64 3.68 8.88 -12.14
CA ILE A 64 2.78 9.10 -10.99
C ILE A 64 3.56 9.55 -9.76
N ILE A 65 4.68 8.90 -9.45
CA ILE A 65 5.55 9.24 -8.32
C ILE A 65 6.03 10.68 -8.46
N ASP A 66 6.57 11.06 -9.61
CA ASP A 66 7.05 12.43 -9.89
C ASP A 66 5.95 13.48 -9.67
N ALA A 67 4.71 13.12 -10.00
CA ALA A 67 3.57 14.01 -9.89
C ALA A 67 3.01 14.14 -8.47
N VAL A 68 3.32 13.21 -7.56
CA VAL A 68 2.69 13.14 -6.23
C VAL A 68 3.67 13.22 -5.06
N ALA A 69 4.97 13.03 -5.28
CA ALA A 69 5.98 12.90 -4.22
C ALA A 69 6.01 14.06 -3.22
N ASP A 70 5.71 15.28 -3.65
CA ASP A 70 5.67 16.48 -2.81
C ASP A 70 4.34 16.68 -2.05
N ILE A 71 3.29 15.90 -2.37
CA ILE A 71 1.95 16.08 -1.82
C ILE A 71 1.38 14.86 -1.10
N VAL A 72 1.99 13.68 -1.20
CA VAL A 72 1.59 12.48 -0.46
C VAL A 72 2.74 11.97 0.41
N PRO A 73 2.46 11.37 1.57
CA PRO A 73 3.50 10.86 2.47
C PRO A 73 4.08 9.52 2.00
N ALA A 74 3.31 8.74 1.24
CA ALA A 74 3.61 7.33 1.01
C ALA A 74 3.04 6.80 -0.31
N VAL A 75 3.68 5.73 -0.79
CA VAL A 75 3.16 4.84 -1.84
C VAL A 75 3.04 3.41 -1.33
N LYS A 76 2.14 2.64 -1.95
CA LYS A 76 1.89 1.25 -1.58
C LYS A 76 1.82 0.33 -2.81
N PRO A 77 2.95 -0.16 -3.34
CA PRO A 77 2.94 -1.10 -4.45
C PRO A 77 2.38 -2.47 -4.04
N GLN A 78 1.49 -3.04 -4.86
CA GLN A 78 0.94 -4.40 -4.67
C GLN A 78 1.74 -5.42 -5.48
N ILE A 79 2.60 -6.18 -4.78
CA ILE A 79 3.58 -7.08 -5.41
C ILE A 79 2.96 -8.11 -6.37
N ALA A 80 1.71 -8.53 -6.15
CA ALA A 80 1.04 -9.48 -7.03
C ALA A 80 0.91 -9.00 -8.48
N MET A 81 0.80 -7.68 -8.69
CA MET A 81 0.74 -7.09 -10.05
C MET A 81 2.06 -7.23 -10.80
N TYR A 82 3.15 -7.31 -10.05
CA TYR A 82 4.51 -7.43 -10.56
C TYR A 82 4.91 -8.91 -10.70
N GLU A 83 4.62 -9.73 -9.69
CA GLU A 83 4.82 -11.19 -9.72
C GLU A 83 4.18 -11.86 -10.95
N ALA A 84 3.03 -11.33 -11.42
CA ALA A 84 2.35 -11.81 -12.63
C ALA A 84 3.19 -11.70 -13.91
N LEU A 85 4.22 -10.83 -13.93
CA LEU A 85 5.15 -10.65 -15.05
C LEU A 85 6.46 -11.45 -14.86
N GLY A 86 6.55 -12.31 -13.83
CA GLY A 86 7.73 -13.12 -13.56
C GLY A 86 8.95 -12.29 -13.12
N PRO A 87 10.19 -12.72 -13.46
CA PRO A 87 11.41 -12.06 -13.02
C PRO A 87 11.48 -10.56 -13.37
N ALA A 88 11.12 -10.19 -14.61
CA ALA A 88 11.09 -8.79 -15.06
C ALA A 88 10.14 -7.93 -14.22
N GLY A 89 9.04 -8.51 -13.76
CA GLY A 89 8.12 -7.84 -12.84
C GLY A 89 8.74 -7.59 -11.47
N ILE A 90 9.44 -8.58 -10.91
CA ILE A 90 10.15 -8.40 -9.62
C ILE A 90 11.23 -7.32 -9.74
N ASP A 91 11.97 -7.28 -10.84
CA ASP A 91 12.96 -6.22 -11.08
C ASP A 91 12.30 -4.84 -11.12
N VAL A 92 11.16 -4.72 -11.81
CA VAL A 92 10.41 -3.44 -11.84
C VAL A 92 9.77 -3.09 -10.50
N TYR A 93 9.38 -4.09 -9.69
CA TYR A 93 8.91 -3.85 -8.33
C TYR A 93 9.99 -3.20 -7.49
N THR A 94 11.21 -3.74 -7.49
CA THR A 94 12.34 -3.19 -6.72
C THR A 94 12.74 -1.82 -7.25
N MET A 95 12.82 -1.63 -8.57
CA MET A 95 13.07 -0.32 -9.19
C MET A 95 12.01 0.72 -8.80
N THR A 96 10.72 0.34 -8.77
CA THR A 96 9.63 1.25 -8.37
C THR A 96 9.77 1.64 -6.89
N CYS A 97 10.09 0.68 -6.02
CA CYS A 97 10.29 0.94 -4.59
C CYS A 97 11.52 1.81 -4.36
N GLU A 98 12.64 1.52 -5.02
CA GLU A 98 13.87 2.31 -4.96
C GLU A 98 13.61 3.75 -5.39
N TYR A 99 12.99 3.95 -6.57
CA TYR A 99 12.69 5.28 -7.08
C TYR A 99 11.77 6.08 -6.15
N ALA A 100 10.72 5.44 -5.60
CA ALA A 100 9.84 6.09 -4.64
C ALA A 100 10.60 6.53 -3.37
N ALA A 101 11.47 5.66 -2.84
CA ALA A 101 12.30 5.98 -1.68
C ALA A 101 13.29 7.13 -1.97
N GLU A 102 13.88 7.18 -3.17
CA GLU A 102 14.74 8.29 -3.61
C GLU A 102 13.99 9.62 -3.69
N GLN A 103 12.70 9.61 -4.04
CA GLN A 103 11.85 10.79 -4.00
C GLN A 103 11.37 11.16 -2.57
N GLY A 104 11.84 10.44 -1.55
CA GLY A 104 11.53 10.72 -0.14
C GLY A 104 10.17 10.20 0.33
N LEU A 105 9.50 9.37 -0.47
CA LEU A 105 8.23 8.75 -0.09
C LEU A 105 8.46 7.56 0.86
N TYR A 106 7.53 7.38 1.79
CA TYR A 106 7.47 6.16 2.58
C TYR A 106 6.91 5.01 1.74
N VAL A 107 7.62 3.88 1.65
CA VAL A 107 7.26 2.76 0.77
C VAL A 107 6.64 1.60 1.55
N LEU A 108 5.36 1.31 1.29
CA LEU A 108 4.62 0.21 1.92
C LEU A 108 4.42 -0.96 0.94
N GLY A 109 5.24 -2.01 1.05
CA GLY A 109 5.10 -3.22 0.25
C GLY A 109 3.85 -4.03 0.62
N ASP A 110 2.86 -4.08 -0.25
CA ASP A 110 1.61 -4.80 0.02
C ASP A 110 1.71 -6.29 -0.39
N VAL A 111 2.49 -7.05 0.37
CA VAL A 111 2.92 -8.42 0.07
C VAL A 111 2.08 -9.52 0.74
N LYS A 112 1.35 -9.19 1.80
CA LYS A 112 0.44 -10.07 2.57
C LYS A 112 1.03 -11.44 2.94
N ARG A 113 2.34 -11.50 3.24
CA ARG A 113 3.02 -12.77 3.54
C ARG A 113 2.46 -13.40 4.82
N GLY A 114 2.45 -14.73 4.86
CA GLY A 114 1.98 -15.52 6.00
C GLY A 114 2.48 -16.95 5.89
N ASP A 115 3.53 -17.26 6.65
CA ASP A 115 4.14 -18.59 6.78
C ASP A 115 4.61 -18.74 8.24
N ILE A 116 5.38 -19.77 8.59
CA ILE A 116 5.91 -19.98 9.95
C ILE A 116 7.42 -20.22 9.96
N GLY A 117 8.03 -20.01 11.13
CA GLY A 117 9.41 -20.39 11.41
C GLY A 117 10.42 -19.79 10.42
N SER A 118 11.28 -20.64 9.85
CA SER A 118 12.35 -20.19 8.94
C SER A 118 11.82 -19.56 7.65
N THR A 119 10.63 -19.95 7.18
CA THR A 119 10.06 -19.37 5.96
C THR A 119 9.51 -17.98 6.21
N ALA A 120 8.86 -17.76 7.36
CA ALA A 120 8.47 -16.41 7.79
C ALA A 120 9.70 -15.50 7.96
N ALA A 121 10.79 -16.02 8.54
CA ALA A 121 12.05 -15.28 8.63
C ALA A 121 12.65 -14.93 7.25
N ALA A 122 12.54 -15.83 6.27
CA ALA A 122 12.95 -15.54 4.90
C ALA A 122 12.12 -14.41 4.28
N TYR A 123 10.80 -14.41 4.46
CA TYR A 123 9.95 -13.30 4.02
C TYR A 123 10.22 -12.00 4.78
N ALA A 124 10.63 -12.06 6.05
CA ALA A 124 10.98 -10.87 6.82
C ALA A 124 12.21 -10.11 6.26
N HIS A 125 12.97 -10.70 5.32
CA HIS A 125 14.01 -10.00 4.56
C HIS A 125 13.48 -8.89 3.65
N HIS A 126 12.18 -8.83 3.37
CA HIS A 126 11.53 -7.62 2.85
C HIS A 126 11.90 -6.38 3.69
N LEU A 127 11.92 -6.54 5.01
CA LEU A 127 12.28 -5.47 5.95
C LEU A 127 13.77 -5.43 6.25
N SER A 128 14.36 -6.56 6.64
CA SER A 128 15.74 -6.58 7.14
C SER A 128 16.83 -6.53 6.05
N GLY A 129 16.47 -6.79 4.79
CA GLY A 129 17.42 -6.97 3.71
C GLY A 129 18.36 -8.16 3.94
N MET A 130 19.46 -8.21 3.19
CA MET A 130 20.49 -9.23 3.31
C MET A 130 21.87 -8.60 3.48
N ASN A 131 22.57 -8.93 4.57
CA ASN A 131 23.95 -8.48 4.81
C ASN A 131 24.17 -6.96 4.67
N GLY A 132 23.19 -6.16 5.11
CA GLY A 132 23.22 -4.69 5.01
C GLY A 132 22.80 -4.12 3.66
N TRP A 133 22.53 -4.95 2.66
CA TRP A 133 21.91 -4.56 1.41
C TRP A 133 20.38 -4.71 1.51
N ASN A 134 19.64 -3.65 1.20
CA ASN A 134 18.18 -3.67 1.17
C ASN A 134 17.69 -3.63 -0.30
N PRO A 135 17.46 -4.78 -0.95
CA PRO A 135 16.98 -4.82 -2.34
C PRO A 135 15.52 -4.39 -2.51
N TRP A 136 14.76 -4.32 -1.42
CA TRP A 136 13.32 -4.09 -1.48
C TRP A 136 12.95 -2.63 -1.33
N HIS A 137 13.79 -1.82 -0.69
CA HIS A 137 13.56 -0.39 -0.45
C HIS A 137 12.22 -0.05 0.27
N GLU A 138 11.58 -1.04 0.88
CA GLU A 138 10.34 -0.90 1.64
C GLU A 138 10.63 -0.36 3.06
N ASP A 139 9.78 0.54 3.56
CA ASP A 139 9.73 0.97 4.95
C ASP A 139 8.72 0.12 5.77
N ALA A 140 7.75 -0.50 5.11
CA ALA A 140 6.80 -1.40 5.75
C ALA A 140 6.26 -2.49 4.82
N VAL A 141 5.71 -3.55 5.40
CA VAL A 141 5.00 -4.60 4.67
C VAL A 141 3.67 -5.03 5.26
N THR A 142 2.75 -5.52 4.43
CA THR A 142 1.53 -6.18 4.92
C THR A 142 1.76 -7.67 5.21
N VAL A 143 1.16 -8.19 6.30
CA VAL A 143 1.30 -9.60 6.72
C VAL A 143 -0.04 -10.21 7.15
N ASN A 144 -0.19 -11.52 6.96
CA ASN A 144 -1.41 -12.26 7.31
C ASN A 144 -1.23 -13.04 8.64
N PRO A 145 -2.06 -12.78 9.66
CA PRO A 145 -1.89 -13.37 11.00
C PRO A 145 -2.51 -14.77 11.16
N TYR A 146 -3.03 -15.38 10.09
CA TYR A 146 -3.82 -16.62 10.19
C TYR A 146 -3.11 -17.76 10.94
N LEU A 147 -1.79 -17.86 10.83
CA LEU A 147 -0.98 -18.91 11.47
C LEU A 147 -0.57 -18.57 12.92
N GLY A 148 -1.02 -17.44 13.46
CA GLY A 148 -0.71 -16.99 14.81
C GLY A 148 0.66 -16.33 14.95
N CYS A 149 1.12 -16.22 16.19
CA CYS A 149 2.34 -15.48 16.54
C CYS A 149 3.61 -16.01 15.85
N ASP A 150 3.68 -17.30 15.54
CA ASP A 150 4.82 -17.91 14.85
C ASP A 150 5.04 -17.36 13.44
N GLY A 151 3.97 -16.86 12.80
CA GLY A 151 4.05 -16.20 11.49
C GLY A 151 4.23 -14.69 11.55
N ILE A 152 4.13 -14.08 12.73
CA ILE A 152 4.20 -12.62 12.91
C ILE A 152 5.51 -12.21 13.59
N THR A 153 5.96 -12.98 14.59
CA THR A 153 7.17 -12.68 15.39
C THR A 153 8.40 -12.37 14.53
N PRO A 154 8.72 -13.16 13.47
CA PRO A 154 9.89 -12.86 12.64
C PRO A 154 9.82 -11.49 11.96
N PHE A 155 8.62 -11.04 11.57
CA PHE A 155 8.43 -9.72 10.97
C PHE A 155 8.51 -8.60 12.00
N VAL A 156 7.96 -8.81 13.21
CA VAL A 156 8.09 -7.84 14.32
C VAL A 156 9.56 -7.65 14.70
N GLU A 157 10.33 -8.73 14.80
CA GLU A 157 11.76 -8.68 15.07
C GLU A 157 12.53 -7.94 13.97
N ALA A 158 12.25 -8.23 12.69
CA ALA A 158 12.86 -7.53 11.57
C ALA A 158 12.50 -6.04 11.53
N ALA A 159 11.22 -5.69 11.79
CA ALA A 159 10.73 -4.32 11.86
C ALA A 159 11.44 -3.53 12.97
N ASN A 160 11.56 -4.11 14.16
CA ASN A 160 12.28 -3.51 15.28
C ASN A 160 13.77 -3.32 14.98
N ALA A 161 14.42 -4.32 14.40
CA ALA A 161 15.86 -4.27 14.10
C ALA A 161 16.21 -3.29 12.98
N ALA A 162 15.33 -3.11 12.00
CA ALA A 162 15.58 -2.29 10.81
C ALA A 162 14.94 -0.89 10.85
N ASP A 163 14.30 -0.51 11.96
CA ASP A 163 13.51 0.72 12.07
C ASP A 163 12.40 0.82 11.00
N LYS A 164 11.68 -0.29 10.80
CA LYS A 164 10.60 -0.45 9.83
C LYS A 164 9.28 -0.83 10.50
N ASP A 165 8.22 -1.02 9.73
CA ASP A 165 6.88 -1.31 10.23
C ASP A 165 6.21 -2.51 9.53
N ILE A 166 5.15 -3.04 10.13
CA ILE A 166 4.25 -4.02 9.49
C ILE A 166 2.78 -3.61 9.63
N PHE A 167 1.96 -4.08 8.70
CA PHE A 167 0.50 -3.93 8.75
C PHE A 167 -0.18 -5.30 8.68
N VAL A 168 -0.74 -5.72 9.81
CA VAL A 168 -1.37 -7.03 9.96
C VAL A 168 -2.80 -7.01 9.46
N LEU A 169 -3.23 -8.00 8.68
CA LEU A 169 -4.62 -8.10 8.22
C LEU A 169 -5.59 -8.36 9.40
N VAL A 170 -6.45 -7.39 9.73
CA VAL A 170 -7.44 -7.51 10.81
C VAL A 170 -8.84 -7.63 10.26
N ARG A 171 -9.33 -6.59 9.58
CA ARG A 171 -10.69 -6.53 9.03
C ARG A 171 -10.64 -5.98 7.60
N THR A 172 -10.81 -6.84 6.60
CA THR A 172 -10.65 -6.46 5.19
C THR A 172 -11.98 -6.06 4.53
N SER A 173 -11.92 -5.29 3.44
CA SER A 173 -13.08 -4.72 2.75
C SER A 173 -13.73 -5.62 1.68
N ASN A 174 -13.17 -6.80 1.39
CA ASN A 174 -13.73 -7.71 0.38
C ASN A 174 -15.05 -8.35 0.85
N PRO A 175 -16.02 -8.62 -0.05
CA PRO A 175 -17.33 -9.17 0.33
C PRO A 175 -17.30 -10.49 1.12
N SER A 176 -16.39 -11.41 0.76
CA SER A 176 -16.24 -12.72 1.42
C SER A 176 -15.49 -12.69 2.74
N SER A 177 -15.01 -11.51 3.19
CA SER A 177 -14.26 -11.39 4.45
C SER A 177 -15.04 -11.90 5.67
N SER A 178 -16.37 -11.80 5.64
CA SER A 178 -17.27 -12.26 6.70
C SER A 178 -17.28 -13.78 6.90
N GLU A 179 -16.82 -14.56 5.92
CA GLU A 179 -16.75 -16.03 6.02
C GLU A 179 -15.84 -16.50 7.16
N LEU A 180 -14.79 -15.74 7.47
CA LEU A 180 -13.85 -16.04 8.56
C LEU A 180 -13.86 -14.95 9.63
N GLN A 181 -13.75 -13.68 9.23
CA GLN A 181 -13.49 -12.59 10.16
C GLN A 181 -14.66 -12.34 11.11
N MET A 182 -15.89 -12.62 10.68
CA MET A 182 -17.11 -12.37 11.45
C MET A 182 -17.62 -13.57 12.26
N LEU A 183 -16.90 -14.69 12.22
CA LEU A 183 -17.23 -15.87 13.02
C LEU A 183 -17.15 -15.54 14.51
N ASP A 184 -18.13 -16.03 15.27
CA ASP A 184 -18.18 -15.85 16.71
C ASP A 184 -17.25 -16.84 17.42
N LEU A 185 -16.48 -16.34 18.37
CA LEU A 185 -15.65 -17.11 19.29
C LEU A 185 -16.45 -17.48 20.54
N ALA A 186 -15.92 -18.44 21.32
CA ALA A 186 -16.60 -18.96 22.51
C ALA A 186 -16.83 -17.90 23.61
N ASP A 187 -16.04 -16.83 23.62
CA ASP A 187 -16.16 -15.71 24.57
C ASP A 187 -17.13 -14.61 24.08
N GLY A 188 -17.75 -14.79 22.90
CA GLY A 188 -18.70 -13.86 22.30
C GLY A 188 -18.05 -12.75 21.46
N THR A 189 -16.73 -12.71 21.35
CA THR A 189 -16.03 -11.82 20.40
C THR A 189 -16.00 -12.43 19.01
N LYS A 190 -15.72 -11.63 17.99
CA LYS A 190 -15.50 -12.08 16.61
C LYS A 190 -14.03 -12.33 16.35
N VAL A 191 -13.72 -13.18 15.37
CA VAL A 191 -12.34 -13.48 14.97
C VAL A 191 -11.53 -12.21 14.71
N TYR A 192 -12.07 -11.21 13.99
CA TYR A 192 -11.34 -9.97 13.73
C TYR A 192 -11.06 -9.14 14.98
N GLU A 193 -11.95 -9.20 15.98
CA GLU A 193 -11.77 -8.49 17.26
C GLU A 193 -10.67 -9.16 18.09
N HIS A 194 -10.61 -10.49 18.08
CA HIS A 194 -9.52 -11.21 18.72
C HIS A 194 -8.18 -10.96 18.04
N VAL A 195 -8.15 -10.94 16.70
CA VAL A 195 -6.94 -10.56 15.95
C VAL A 195 -6.52 -9.13 16.26
N ALA A 196 -7.46 -8.20 16.44
CA ALA A 196 -7.17 -6.84 16.86
C ALA A 196 -6.44 -6.78 18.22
N ASP A 197 -6.90 -7.55 19.22
CA ASP A 197 -6.21 -7.63 20.52
C ASP A 197 -4.79 -8.20 20.41
N LEU A 198 -4.61 -9.20 19.55
CA LEU A 198 -3.30 -9.79 19.29
C LEU A 198 -2.36 -8.77 18.64
N VAL A 199 -2.84 -7.98 17.67
CA VAL A 199 -2.06 -6.92 17.03
C VAL A 199 -1.62 -5.86 18.02
N GLU A 200 -2.53 -5.35 18.85
CA GLU A 200 -2.19 -4.39 19.91
C GLU A 200 -1.15 -4.97 20.89
N THR A 201 -1.30 -6.26 21.24
CA THR A 201 -0.34 -6.96 22.10
C THR A 201 1.03 -7.09 21.46
N TRP A 202 1.11 -7.53 20.20
CA TRP A 202 2.36 -7.68 19.45
C TRP A 202 3.09 -6.35 19.25
N GLY A 203 2.34 -5.25 19.10
CA GLY A 203 2.89 -3.90 18.94
C GLY A 203 3.43 -3.27 20.22
N SER A 204 2.95 -3.68 21.39
CA SER A 204 3.20 -3.01 22.68
C SER A 204 4.66 -2.67 23.00
N GLY A 205 5.61 -3.50 22.57
CA GLY A 205 7.05 -3.29 22.80
C GLY A 205 7.72 -2.29 21.86
N SER A 206 6.99 -1.70 20.91
CA SER A 206 7.54 -0.89 19.80
C SER A 206 6.87 0.49 19.64
N ILE A 207 6.17 0.96 20.66
CA ILE A 207 5.47 2.26 20.64
C ILE A 207 6.49 3.41 20.48
N GLY A 208 6.32 4.18 19.42
CA GLY A 208 7.15 5.34 19.08
C GLY A 208 6.74 6.62 19.83
N THR A 209 7.39 7.73 19.49
CA THR A 209 7.18 9.02 20.17
C THR A 209 5.81 9.63 19.88
N HIS A 210 5.18 9.27 18.76
CA HIS A 210 3.83 9.69 18.42
C HIS A 210 2.75 8.77 19.01
N GLY A 211 3.12 7.81 19.88
CA GLY A 211 2.17 6.94 20.58
C GLY A 211 1.70 5.73 19.78
N TYR A 212 2.24 5.51 18.58
CA TYR A 212 1.90 4.37 17.72
C TYR A 212 3.03 3.35 17.63
N SER A 213 2.66 2.07 17.63
CA SER A 213 3.58 0.95 17.49
C SER A 213 3.99 0.70 16.04
N ARG A 214 5.05 -0.10 15.86
CA ARG A 214 5.49 -0.57 14.53
C ARG A 214 4.59 -1.65 13.95
N VAL A 215 3.68 -2.21 14.75
CA VAL A 215 2.71 -3.21 14.34
C VAL A 215 1.37 -2.49 14.10
N GLY A 216 1.16 -2.10 12.86
CA GLY A 216 -0.10 -1.55 12.38
C GLY A 216 -1.13 -2.64 12.02
N ALA A 217 -2.34 -2.20 11.70
CA ALA A 217 -3.45 -3.05 11.27
C ALA A 217 -4.00 -2.60 9.91
N VAL A 218 -4.41 -3.56 9.09
CA VAL A 218 -5.21 -3.31 7.89
C VAL A 218 -6.69 -3.39 8.27
N VAL A 219 -7.39 -2.26 8.14
CA VAL A 219 -8.81 -2.10 8.50
C VAL A 219 -9.55 -1.46 7.32
N GLY A 220 -10.46 -2.17 6.69
CA GLY A 220 -11.13 -1.74 5.45
C GLY A 220 -12.21 -0.68 5.67
N ALA A 221 -12.31 0.26 4.72
CA ALA A 221 -13.23 1.40 4.76
C ALA A 221 -14.73 1.07 4.70
N THR A 222 -15.13 -0.18 4.46
CA THR A 222 -16.52 -0.57 4.14
C THR A 222 -17.43 -0.74 5.36
N HIS A 223 -16.88 -0.66 6.58
CA HIS A 223 -17.64 -0.89 7.82
C HIS A 223 -17.31 0.20 8.87
N PRO A 224 -17.92 1.40 8.78
CA PRO A 224 -17.54 2.55 9.61
C PRO A 224 -17.65 2.30 11.12
N GLU A 225 -18.72 1.64 11.56
CA GLU A 225 -18.95 1.34 12.99
C GLU A 225 -17.93 0.31 13.52
N GLU A 226 -17.60 -0.70 12.71
CA GLU A 226 -16.55 -1.67 13.04
C GLU A 226 -15.19 -0.97 13.12
N GLY A 227 -14.89 -0.06 12.18
CA GLY A 227 -13.67 0.76 12.19
C GLY A 227 -13.53 1.60 13.46
N ARG A 228 -14.61 2.27 13.89
CA ARG A 228 -14.65 3.05 15.14
C ARG A 228 -14.43 2.18 16.36
N ALA A 229 -15.08 1.02 16.44
CA ALA A 229 -14.90 0.09 17.54
C ALA A 229 -13.45 -0.44 17.60
N LEU A 230 -12.87 -0.77 16.44
CA LEU A 230 -11.48 -1.19 16.33
C LEU A 230 -10.50 -0.09 16.72
N ARG A 231 -10.79 1.18 16.41
CA ARG A 231 -9.96 2.30 16.86
C ARG A 231 -9.91 2.40 18.39
N ALA A 232 -11.05 2.25 19.05
CA ALA A 232 -11.11 2.23 20.51
C ALA A 232 -10.38 1.00 21.12
N ARG A 233 -10.39 -0.14 20.40
CA ARG A 233 -9.78 -1.39 20.85
C ARG A 233 -8.26 -1.44 20.70
N MET A 234 -7.72 -0.75 19.69
CA MET A 234 -6.28 -0.75 19.36
C MET A 234 -5.68 0.67 19.40
N PRO A 235 -5.65 1.35 20.56
CA PRO A 235 -5.31 2.77 20.66
C PRO A 235 -3.88 3.10 20.22
N HIS A 236 -2.93 2.14 20.28
CA HIS A 236 -1.54 2.36 19.88
C HIS A 236 -1.21 1.72 18.52
N THR A 237 -2.20 1.18 17.81
CA THR A 237 -1.99 0.54 16.50
C THR A 237 -2.30 1.55 15.40
N PHE A 238 -1.42 1.70 14.41
CA PHE A 238 -1.68 2.57 13.26
C PHE A 238 -2.47 1.81 12.17
N PHE A 239 -3.47 2.43 11.56
CA PHE A 239 -4.34 1.77 10.58
C PHE A 239 -3.93 2.08 9.14
N LEU A 240 -3.71 1.05 8.33
CA LEU A 240 -3.76 1.12 6.88
C LEU A 240 -5.20 0.85 6.43
N VAL A 241 -5.83 1.83 5.80
CA VAL A 241 -7.25 1.79 5.44
C VAL A 241 -7.43 1.64 3.92
N PRO A 242 -7.52 0.41 3.39
CA PRO A 242 -7.85 0.19 2.00
C PRO A 242 -9.35 0.34 1.73
N GLY A 243 -9.68 0.55 0.46
CA GLY A 243 -11.06 0.51 -0.03
C GLY A 243 -11.74 1.87 -0.19
N TYR A 244 -11.00 2.97 -0.03
CA TYR A 244 -11.49 4.30 -0.39
C TYR A 244 -11.79 4.41 -1.89
N GLY A 245 -12.92 5.03 -2.23
CA GLY A 245 -13.36 5.27 -3.60
C GLY A 245 -13.82 4.00 -4.32
N ALA A 246 -12.89 3.27 -4.94
CA ALA A 246 -13.21 2.18 -5.87
C ALA A 246 -13.96 1.00 -5.24
N GLN A 247 -13.90 0.83 -3.92
CA GLN A 247 -14.64 -0.21 -3.18
C GLN A 247 -15.82 0.38 -2.38
N GLY A 248 -16.19 1.64 -2.64
CA GLY A 248 -17.35 2.30 -2.06
C GLY A 248 -17.11 3.07 -0.77
N GLY A 249 -15.93 2.97 -0.15
CA GLY A 249 -15.61 3.75 1.06
C GLY A 249 -15.43 5.24 0.77
N THR A 250 -15.99 6.08 1.63
CA THR A 250 -15.90 7.55 1.55
C THR A 250 -15.03 8.12 2.65
N ALA A 251 -14.71 9.42 2.58
CA ALA A 251 -13.97 10.10 3.64
C ALA A 251 -14.72 10.08 4.99
N ALA A 252 -16.06 10.14 4.95
CA ALA A 252 -16.88 10.05 6.15
C ALA A 252 -16.84 8.66 6.79
N ASP A 253 -16.76 7.60 5.97
CA ASP A 253 -16.74 6.21 6.43
C ASP A 253 -15.45 5.88 7.19
N VAL A 254 -14.33 6.51 6.82
CA VAL A 254 -13.02 6.28 7.44
C VAL A 254 -12.74 7.22 8.60
N ALA A 255 -13.51 8.29 8.79
CA ALA A 255 -13.23 9.30 9.83
C ALA A 255 -13.17 8.70 11.24
N GLY A 256 -14.04 7.73 11.55
CA GLY A 256 -14.04 7.04 12.84
C GLY A 256 -12.82 6.13 13.10
N MET A 257 -11.96 5.93 12.10
CA MET A 257 -10.73 5.14 12.21
C MET A 257 -9.52 5.97 12.65
N PHE A 258 -9.64 7.29 12.63
CA PHE A 258 -8.63 8.21 13.17
C PHE A 258 -8.85 8.43 14.67
N ASP A 259 -7.79 8.82 15.38
CA ASP A 259 -7.89 9.24 16.78
C ASP A 259 -8.51 10.64 16.92
N ASP A 260 -8.72 11.08 18.17
CA ASP A 260 -9.31 12.38 18.48
C ASP A 260 -8.47 13.58 17.98
N ASN A 261 -7.20 13.37 17.61
CA ASN A 261 -6.31 14.38 17.03
C ASN A 261 -6.25 14.30 15.50
N GLY A 262 -7.00 13.39 14.87
CA GLY A 262 -6.97 13.16 13.43
C GLY A 262 -5.72 12.42 12.94
N SER A 263 -5.07 11.63 13.80
CA SER A 263 -3.93 10.77 13.50
C SER A 263 -4.32 9.27 13.57
N GLY A 264 -3.35 8.37 13.47
CA GLY A 264 -3.53 6.94 13.69
C GLY A 264 -4.03 6.14 12.48
N ALA A 265 -4.22 6.77 11.32
CA ALA A 265 -4.61 6.08 10.10
C ALA A 265 -4.01 6.72 8.83
N ILE A 266 -3.81 5.89 7.80
CA ILE A 266 -3.50 6.30 6.42
C ILE A 266 -4.42 5.58 5.45
N VAL A 267 -4.98 6.32 4.49
CA VAL A 267 -6.05 5.84 3.62
C VAL A 267 -5.53 5.55 2.22
N ASN A 268 -5.68 4.31 1.76
CA ASN A 268 -5.19 3.89 0.46
C ASN A 268 -6.22 4.11 -0.65
N SER A 269 -5.77 4.70 -1.76
CA SER A 269 -6.46 4.70 -3.04
C SER A 269 -5.51 4.31 -4.17
N SER A 270 -5.86 3.24 -4.88
CA SER A 270 -5.11 2.73 -6.02
C SER A 270 -5.75 3.22 -7.33
N ARG A 271 -6.68 2.43 -7.90
CA ARG A 271 -7.47 2.77 -9.10
C ARG A 271 -8.11 4.16 -9.11
N GLY A 272 -8.44 4.71 -7.94
CA GLY A 272 -8.99 6.07 -7.83
C GLY A 272 -8.00 7.17 -8.21
N ILE A 273 -6.70 6.92 -8.05
CA ILE A 273 -5.61 7.85 -8.38
C ILE A 273 -4.96 7.44 -9.69
N ILE A 274 -4.37 6.24 -9.75
CA ILE A 274 -3.59 5.81 -10.93
C ILE A 274 -4.46 5.61 -12.17
N GLY A 275 -5.75 5.33 -11.99
CA GLY A 275 -6.72 5.18 -13.07
C GLY A 275 -7.54 6.44 -13.40
N ALA A 276 -7.25 7.58 -12.75
CA ALA A 276 -8.05 8.80 -12.89
C ALA A 276 -8.08 9.33 -14.34
N TRP A 277 -6.95 9.19 -15.06
CA TRP A 277 -6.80 9.61 -16.45
C TRP A 277 -7.84 9.02 -17.40
N LYS A 278 -8.35 7.81 -17.11
CA LYS A 278 -9.35 7.11 -17.95
C LYS A 278 -10.68 7.86 -18.03
N LYS A 279 -10.94 8.76 -17.09
CA LYS A 279 -12.13 9.60 -17.05
C LYS A 279 -11.87 11.02 -17.59
N SER A 280 -10.64 11.33 -17.96
CA SER A 280 -10.28 12.65 -18.47
C SER A 280 -10.84 12.84 -19.88
N PRO A 281 -11.51 13.97 -20.17
CA PRO A 281 -11.96 14.29 -21.53
C PRO A 281 -10.79 14.62 -22.46
N GLN A 282 -9.58 14.83 -21.93
CA GLN A 282 -8.38 15.12 -22.70
C GLN A 282 -7.70 13.85 -23.23
N TYR A 283 -8.05 12.68 -22.71
CA TYR A 283 -7.48 11.43 -23.17
C TYR A 283 -7.91 11.14 -24.62
N SER A 284 -6.94 10.82 -25.46
CA SER A 284 -7.16 10.32 -26.81
C SER A 284 -6.31 9.07 -27.04
N PRO A 285 -6.84 8.00 -27.66
CA PRO A 285 -6.04 6.86 -28.08
C PRO A 285 -4.91 7.21 -29.06
N ASP A 286 -5.02 8.34 -29.76
CA ASP A 286 -4.07 8.78 -30.79
C ASP A 286 -2.97 9.72 -30.25
N MET A 287 -3.00 10.05 -28.94
CA MET A 287 -1.95 10.90 -28.35
C MET A 287 -0.63 10.12 -28.19
N SER A 288 0.49 10.85 -28.13
CA SER A 288 1.80 10.21 -27.94
C SER A 288 1.89 9.51 -26.57
N ALA A 289 2.84 8.59 -26.41
CA ALA A 289 3.11 7.95 -25.13
C ALA A 289 3.49 8.99 -24.05
N ASP A 290 4.29 10.00 -24.41
CA ASP A 290 4.71 11.09 -23.52
C ASP A 290 3.51 11.95 -23.08
N ASP A 291 2.63 12.34 -24.02
CA ASP A 291 1.42 13.10 -23.69
C ASP A 291 0.47 12.27 -22.80
N ALA A 292 0.42 10.96 -23.02
CA ALA A 292 -0.39 10.06 -22.20
C ALA A 292 0.17 9.97 -20.76
N LEU A 293 1.49 9.84 -20.59
CA LEU A 293 2.13 9.85 -19.29
C LEU A 293 1.97 11.19 -18.57
N ALA A 294 2.09 12.31 -19.29
CA ALA A 294 1.83 13.64 -18.73
C ALA A 294 0.37 13.77 -18.25
N LEU A 295 -0.59 13.28 -19.03
CA LEU A 295 -2.00 13.26 -18.62
C LEU A 295 -2.24 12.35 -17.40
N VAL A 296 -1.57 11.20 -17.33
CA VAL A 296 -1.60 10.30 -16.16
C VAL A 296 -1.11 11.04 -14.92
N ALA A 297 0.05 11.68 -15.01
CA ALA A 297 0.65 12.46 -13.93
C ALA A 297 -0.30 13.56 -13.43
N ASP A 298 -0.83 14.39 -14.32
CA ASP A 298 -1.76 15.47 -13.97
C ASP A 298 -3.03 14.96 -13.30
N CYS A 299 -3.63 13.90 -13.84
CA CYS A 299 -4.85 13.31 -13.30
C CYS A 299 -4.60 12.63 -11.93
N ALA A 300 -3.45 11.97 -11.76
CA ALA A 300 -3.06 11.35 -10.49
C ALA A 300 -2.83 12.42 -9.41
N ARG A 301 -2.11 13.50 -9.72
CA ARG A 301 -1.89 14.62 -8.80
C ARG A 301 -3.20 15.27 -8.37
N GLN A 302 -4.10 15.52 -9.32
CA GLN A 302 -5.42 16.07 -9.01
C GLN A 302 -6.23 15.12 -8.13
N ALA A 303 -6.30 13.84 -8.47
CA ALA A 303 -7.04 12.85 -7.69
C ALA A 303 -6.49 12.67 -6.26
N ALA A 304 -5.17 12.72 -6.08
CA ALA A 304 -4.52 12.69 -4.77
C ALA A 304 -4.85 13.95 -3.95
N SER A 305 -4.86 15.12 -4.59
CA SER A 305 -5.24 16.39 -3.95
C SER A 305 -6.71 16.41 -3.53
N ASP A 306 -7.60 15.94 -4.40
CA ASP A 306 -9.03 15.82 -4.10
C ASP A 306 -9.28 14.86 -2.94
N MET A 307 -8.56 13.73 -2.91
CA MET A 307 -8.64 12.77 -1.82
C MET A 307 -8.19 13.39 -0.49
N ARG A 308 -7.05 14.11 -0.48
CA ARG A 308 -6.56 14.84 0.69
C ARG A 308 -7.63 15.79 1.22
N ASP A 309 -8.19 16.63 0.34
CA ASP A 309 -9.13 17.66 0.76
C ASP A 309 -10.42 17.05 1.33
N ASN A 310 -10.92 15.98 0.71
CA ASN A 310 -12.06 15.22 1.22
C ASN A 310 -11.78 14.60 2.60
N LEU A 311 -10.60 13.97 2.78
CA LEU A 311 -10.20 13.39 4.06
C LEU A 311 -10.07 14.48 5.13
N ARG A 312 -9.47 15.62 4.80
CA ARG A 312 -9.32 16.73 5.76
C ARG A 312 -10.65 17.26 6.26
N ILE A 313 -11.63 17.41 5.36
CA ILE A 313 -12.99 17.83 5.70
C ILE A 313 -13.68 16.82 6.63
N ALA A 314 -13.39 15.53 6.48
CA ALA A 314 -14.02 14.48 7.27
C ALA A 314 -13.34 14.26 8.64
N VAL A 315 -12.00 14.38 8.70
CA VAL A 315 -11.18 13.99 9.86
C VAL A 315 -10.89 15.16 10.80
N TYR A 316 -10.49 16.33 10.30
CA TYR A 316 -9.98 17.43 11.15
C TYR A 316 -11.06 18.46 11.55
N ARG A 317 -12.23 17.98 11.98
CA ARG A 317 -13.37 18.83 12.35
C ARG A 317 -13.28 19.37 13.78
#